data_AF-A0A7Y3K4F3-F1
#
_entry.id   AF-A0A7Y3K4F3-F1
#
_cell.length_a   1.000
_cell.length_b   1.000
_cell.length_c   1.000
_cell.angle_alpha   90.00
_cell.angle_beta   90.00
_cell.angle_gamma   90.00
#
_symmetry.space_group_name_H-M   'P 1'
#
loop_
_entity.id
_entity.type
_entity.pdbx_description
1 polymer ?
#
loop_
_entity_poly.entity_id
_entity_poly.type
_entity_poly.pdbx_seq_one_letter_code
_entity_poly.pdbx_strand_id
1 'polypeptide(L)'
;MSTHTPISNLPLQDLTVAQFIAALAAKTPTPGGGSLAALVAALAAAQASMTLQYTLGKPKFAAHESELQALANQLAHATTMLTDLMEQDRAAYQALSPLLKLKAEARLEDPTFAPALLAALHVPNSSAKHVLPSCAAAQAWPIKLIPCSKPISPLPLNLPPPPPRHPV
;
A
#
# COMPACT_ATOMS: atom_id res chain seq x y z
N MET A 1 -18.95 -30.59 5.97
CA MET A 1 -17.53 -30.68 5.60
C MET A 1 -16.98 -29.26 5.59
N SER A 2 -16.37 -28.81 6.68
CA SER A 2 -15.80 -27.46 6.76
C SER A 2 -14.51 -27.42 5.94
N THR A 3 -14.55 -26.77 4.79
CA THR A 3 -13.37 -26.58 3.93
C THR A 3 -12.42 -25.62 4.64
N HIS A 4 -11.41 -26.18 5.29
CA HIS A 4 -10.31 -25.39 5.86
C HIS A 4 -9.46 -24.91 4.68
N THR A 5 -9.75 -23.73 4.14
CA THR A 5 -8.90 -23.11 3.13
C THR A 5 -7.55 -22.82 3.80
N PRO A 6 -6.43 -23.40 3.32
CA PRO A 6 -5.13 -23.09 3.88
C PRO A 6 -4.83 -21.60 3.67
N ILE A 7 -4.22 -20.95 4.67
CA ILE A 7 -3.92 -19.50 4.66
C ILE A 7 -3.14 -19.09 3.39
N SER A 8 -2.36 -20.01 2.81
CA SER A 8 -1.62 -19.82 1.56
C SER A 8 -2.49 -19.57 0.32
N ASN A 9 -3.81 -19.79 0.40
CA ASN A 9 -4.75 -19.66 -0.71
C ASN A 9 -5.82 -18.58 -0.49
N LEU A 10 -5.73 -17.81 0.59
CA LEU A 10 -6.62 -16.68 0.84
C LEU A 10 -6.13 -15.43 0.07
N PRO A 11 -7.05 -14.58 -0.42
CA PRO A 11 -6.69 -13.24 -0.91
C PRO A 11 -5.88 -12.49 0.13
N LEU A 12 -4.86 -11.73 -0.30
CA LEU A 12 -3.99 -11.01 0.64
C LEU A 12 -4.74 -10.01 1.52
N GLN A 13 -5.85 -9.45 1.02
CA GLN A 13 -6.72 -8.53 1.75
C GLN A 13 -7.51 -9.17 2.89
N ASP A 14 -7.69 -10.49 2.88
CA ASP A 14 -8.41 -11.22 3.92
C ASP A 14 -7.47 -11.72 5.03
N LEU A 15 -6.15 -11.56 4.83
CA LEU A 15 -5.17 -11.87 5.86
C LEU A 15 -5.22 -10.82 6.97
N THR A 16 -5.14 -11.28 8.22
CA THR A 16 -4.82 -10.37 9.33
C THR A 16 -3.44 -9.74 9.09
N VAL A 17 -3.23 -8.54 9.63
CA VAL A 17 -1.92 -7.85 9.56
C VAL A 17 -0.79 -8.75 10.04
N ALA A 18 -1.01 -9.53 11.12
CA ALA A 18 -0.03 -10.47 11.64
C ALA A 18 0.29 -11.60 10.64
N GLN A 19 -0.73 -12.15 9.96
CA GLN A 19 -0.54 -13.18 8.93
C GLN A 19 0.20 -12.63 7.71
N PHE A 20 -0.15 -11.41 7.27
CA PHE A 20 0.55 -10.77 6.16
C PHE A 20 2.03 -10.54 6.48
N ILE A 21 2.35 -10.03 7.68
CA ILE A 21 3.73 -9.82 8.13
C ILE A 21 4.49 -11.15 8.20
N ALA A 22 3.87 -12.19 8.75
CA ALA A 22 4.49 -13.51 8.81
C ALA A 22 4.75 -14.10 7.42
N ALA A 23 3.81 -13.92 6.47
CA ALA A 23 3.95 -14.37 5.09
C ALA A 23 5.06 -13.59 4.35
N LEU A 24 5.16 -12.28 4.57
CA LEU A 24 6.22 -11.43 4.00
C LEU A 24 7.62 -11.81 4.52
N ALA A 25 7.71 -12.23 5.79
CA ALA A 25 8.96 -12.66 6.41
C ALA A 25 9.34 -14.13 6.09
N ALA A 26 8.41 -14.90 5.53
CA ALA A 26 8.63 -16.31 5.20
C ALA A 26 9.56 -16.45 3.99
N LYS A 27 10.22 -17.61 3.87
CA LYS A 27 11.03 -17.96 2.69
C LYS A 27 10.14 -18.41 1.52
N THR A 28 9.17 -17.58 1.16
CA THR A 28 8.24 -17.80 0.05
C THR A 28 8.40 -16.70 -1.00
N PRO A 29 8.15 -17.00 -2.29
CA PRO A 29 8.31 -16.02 -3.37
C PRO A 29 7.25 -14.89 -3.33
N THR A 30 6.11 -15.13 -2.69
CA THR A 30 5.04 -14.15 -2.50
C THR A 30 4.47 -14.25 -1.08
N PRO A 31 3.89 -13.17 -0.51
CA PRO A 31 3.82 -11.79 -1.04
C PRO A 31 5.19 -11.11 -1.14
N GLY A 32 5.37 -10.26 -2.16
CA GLY A 32 6.63 -9.59 -2.47
C GLY A 32 6.66 -8.10 -2.09
N GLY A 33 7.73 -7.41 -2.50
CA GLY A 33 7.88 -5.97 -2.28
C GLY A 33 6.81 -5.11 -3.00
N GLY A 34 6.29 -5.58 -4.13
CA GLY A 34 5.19 -4.92 -4.85
C GLY A 34 3.89 -4.95 -4.05
N SER A 35 3.48 -6.14 -3.58
CA SER A 35 2.36 -6.31 -2.65
C SER A 35 2.51 -5.44 -1.40
N LEU A 36 3.70 -5.39 -0.80
CA LEU A 36 3.98 -4.52 0.36
C LEU A 36 3.82 -3.03 0.00
N ALA A 37 4.39 -2.59 -1.12
CA ALA A 37 4.30 -1.19 -1.55
C ALA A 37 2.85 -0.77 -1.80
N ALA A 38 2.05 -1.64 -2.43
CA ALA A 38 0.62 -1.42 -2.66
C ALA A 38 -0.15 -1.32 -1.33
N LEU A 39 0.15 -2.19 -0.35
CA LEU A 39 -0.46 -2.13 0.98
C LEU A 39 -0.12 -0.81 1.71
N VAL A 40 1.16 -0.42 1.72
CA VAL A 40 1.60 0.83 2.36
C VAL A 40 0.93 2.04 1.70
N ALA A 41 0.79 2.02 0.38
CA ALA A 41 0.09 3.04 -0.38
C ALA A 41 -1.40 3.12 0.00
N ALA A 42 -2.09 1.97 0.09
CA ALA A 42 -3.48 1.91 0.50
C ALA A 42 -3.69 2.47 1.92
N LEU A 43 -2.80 2.13 2.86
CA LEU A 43 -2.81 2.67 4.22
C LEU A 43 -2.63 4.18 4.24
N ALA A 44 -1.73 4.72 3.42
CA ALA A 44 -1.54 6.17 3.29
C ALA A 44 -2.79 6.87 2.75
N ALA A 45 -3.45 6.31 1.72
CA ALA A 45 -4.69 6.85 1.17
C ALA A 45 -5.85 6.80 2.18
N ALA A 46 -5.98 5.69 2.92
CA ALA A 46 -6.98 5.53 3.98
C ALA A 46 -6.79 6.56 5.10
N GLN A 47 -5.55 6.79 5.52
CA GLN A 47 -5.23 7.79 6.54
C GLN A 47 -5.57 9.21 6.05
N ALA A 48 -5.24 9.55 4.80
CA ALA A 48 -5.61 10.83 4.21
C ALA A 48 -7.14 11.00 4.16
N SER A 49 -7.88 9.95 3.75
CA SER A 49 -9.34 9.94 3.74
C SER A 49 -9.92 10.20 5.14
N MET A 50 -9.38 9.55 6.17
CA MET A 50 -9.78 9.77 7.56
C MET A 50 -9.56 11.24 7.97
N THR A 51 -8.39 11.82 7.66
CA THR A 51 -8.12 13.23 8.01
C THR A 51 -9.07 14.20 7.31
N LEU A 52 -9.51 13.88 6.09
CA LEU A 52 -10.43 14.70 5.31
C LEU A 52 -11.87 14.61 5.84
N GLN A 53 -12.29 13.45 6.35
CA GLN A 53 -13.59 13.30 7.03
C GLN A 53 -13.74 14.23 8.25
N TYR A 54 -12.65 14.57 8.95
CA TYR A 54 -12.68 15.58 10.01
C TYR A 54 -12.81 17.04 9.50
N THR A 55 -12.76 17.24 8.19
CA THR A 55 -12.79 18.58 7.54
C THR A 55 -14.12 18.83 6.84
N LEU A 56 -14.70 17.80 6.22
CA LEU A 56 -15.99 17.89 5.52
C LEU A 56 -17.14 18.38 6.42
N GLY A 57 -18.07 19.14 5.84
CA GLY A 57 -19.26 19.65 6.52
C GLY A 57 -19.02 20.75 7.56
N LYS A 58 -17.77 21.19 7.76
CA LYS A 58 -17.47 22.28 8.69
C LYS A 58 -17.74 23.64 8.04
N PRO A 59 -18.44 24.57 8.72
CA PRO A 59 -18.76 25.89 8.17
C PRO A 59 -17.53 26.67 7.68
N LYS A 60 -16.39 26.47 8.36
CA LYS A 60 -15.10 27.09 8.01
C LYS A 60 -14.60 26.74 6.60
N PHE A 61 -15.01 25.60 6.04
CA PHE A 61 -14.55 25.11 4.74
C PHE A 61 -15.66 25.06 3.68
N ALA A 62 -16.82 25.67 3.93
CA ALA A 62 -17.95 25.63 3.01
C ALA A 62 -17.60 26.12 1.58
N ALA A 63 -16.66 27.06 1.45
CA ALA A 63 -16.18 27.54 0.15
C ALA A 63 -15.43 26.47 -0.68
N HIS A 64 -14.91 25.41 -0.04
CA HIS A 64 -14.13 24.34 -0.65
C HIS A 64 -14.83 22.97 -0.59
N GLU A 65 -16.10 22.92 -0.19
CA GLU A 65 -16.81 21.66 0.06
C GLU A 65 -16.83 20.73 -1.17
N SER A 66 -17.03 21.30 -2.37
CA SER A 66 -17.01 20.54 -3.64
C SER A 66 -15.65 19.90 -3.92
N GLU A 67 -14.56 20.65 -3.71
CA GLU A 67 -13.19 20.15 -3.90
C GLU A 67 -12.85 19.07 -2.87
N LEU A 68 -13.22 19.29 -1.61
CA LEU A 68 -13.03 18.32 -0.53
C LEU A 68 -13.80 17.03 -0.80
N GLN A 69 -15.03 17.11 -1.29
CA GLN A 69 -15.83 15.92 -1.62
C GLN A 69 -15.24 15.15 -2.82
N ALA A 70 -14.74 15.85 -3.84
CA ALA A 70 -14.04 15.23 -4.96
C ALA A 70 -12.77 14.51 -4.49
N LEU A 71 -11.99 15.14 -3.61
CA LEU A 71 -10.79 14.54 -3.03
C LEU A 71 -11.12 13.33 -2.14
N ALA A 72 -12.21 13.39 -1.36
CA ALA A 72 -12.71 12.26 -0.57
C ALA A 72 -12.96 11.03 -1.46
N ASN A 73 -13.66 11.24 -2.56
CA ASN A 73 -14.00 10.17 -3.51
C ASN A 73 -12.73 9.59 -4.18
N GLN A 74 -11.77 10.46 -4.54
CA GLN A 74 -10.49 10.01 -5.10
C GLN A 74 -9.69 9.17 -4.11
N LEU A 75 -9.61 9.57 -2.84
CA LEU A 75 -8.88 8.84 -1.81
C LEU A 75 -9.56 7.50 -1.47
N ALA A 76 -10.89 7.48 -1.41
CA ALA A 76 -11.65 6.24 -1.23
C ALA A 76 -11.40 5.27 -2.40
N HIS A 77 -11.49 5.76 -3.63
CA HIS A 77 -11.20 4.96 -4.82
C HIS A 77 -9.76 4.44 -4.81
N ALA A 78 -8.78 5.30 -4.54
CA ALA A 78 -7.37 4.92 -4.47
C ALA A 78 -7.13 3.84 -3.41
N THR A 79 -7.77 3.94 -2.24
CA THR A 79 -7.64 2.93 -1.18
C THR A 79 -8.08 1.55 -1.66
N THR A 80 -9.24 1.45 -2.31
CA THR A 80 -9.73 0.19 -2.87
C THR A 80 -8.80 -0.32 -3.97
N MET A 81 -8.46 0.53 -4.93
CA MET A 81 -7.60 0.18 -6.07
C MET A 81 -6.22 -0.32 -5.64
N LEU A 82 -5.60 0.33 -4.64
CA LEU A 82 -4.29 -0.05 -4.10
C LEU A 82 -4.36 -1.34 -3.29
N THR A 83 -5.47 -1.60 -2.61
CA THR A 83 -5.72 -2.87 -1.92
C THR A 83 -5.84 -4.01 -2.93
N ASP A 84 -6.56 -3.81 -4.03
CA ASP A 84 -6.69 -4.81 -5.11
C ASP A 84 -5.35 -5.04 -5.82
N LEU A 85 -4.54 -3.98 -6.01
CA LEU A 85 -3.22 -4.08 -6.62
C LEU A 85 -2.28 -5.00 -5.84
N MET A 86 -2.42 -5.09 -4.52
CA MET A 86 -1.62 -6.00 -3.68
C MET A 86 -1.77 -7.46 -4.13
N GLU A 87 -3.00 -7.88 -4.40
CA GLU A 87 -3.35 -9.22 -4.86
C GLU A 87 -2.97 -9.41 -6.34
N GLN A 88 -3.12 -8.38 -7.17
CA GLN A 88 -2.68 -8.41 -8.56
C GLN A 88 -1.15 -8.59 -8.67
N ASP A 89 -0.35 -8.00 -7.79
CA ASP A 89 1.11 -8.21 -7.74
C ASP A 89 1.44 -9.67 -7.46
N ARG A 90 0.75 -10.26 -6.47
CA ARG A 90 0.91 -11.67 -6.10
C ARG A 90 0.58 -12.58 -7.29
N ALA A 91 -0.54 -12.34 -7.95
CA ALA A 91 -0.98 -13.14 -9.09
C ALA A 91 -0.04 -12.99 -10.30
N ALA A 92 0.38 -11.76 -10.61
CA ALA A 92 1.32 -11.49 -11.71
C ALA A 92 2.67 -12.17 -11.48
N TYR A 93 3.20 -12.10 -10.24
CA TYR A 93 4.45 -12.77 -9.91
C TYR A 93 4.32 -14.29 -9.95
N GLN A 94 3.20 -14.85 -9.49
CA GLN A 94 2.95 -16.29 -9.57
C GLN A 94 2.91 -16.80 -11.02
N ALA A 95 2.36 -16.01 -11.95
CA ALA A 95 2.38 -16.33 -13.38
C ALA A 95 3.79 -16.20 -13.99
N LEU A 96 4.56 -15.20 -13.56
CA LEU A 96 5.92 -14.94 -14.08
C LEU A 96 6.98 -15.90 -13.51
N SER A 97 6.85 -16.33 -12.26
CA SER A 97 7.82 -17.17 -11.54
C SER A 97 8.24 -18.45 -12.29
N PRO A 98 7.35 -19.27 -12.88
CA PRO A 98 7.75 -20.45 -13.64
C PRO A 98 8.53 -20.08 -14.90
N LEU A 99 8.14 -19.00 -15.60
CA LEU A 99 8.80 -18.55 -16.82
C LEU A 99 10.23 -18.06 -16.55
N LEU A 100 10.47 -17.44 -15.39
CA LEU A 100 11.81 -17.02 -14.97
C LEU A 100 12.77 -18.18 -14.71
N LYS A 101 12.26 -19.41 -14.51
CA LYS A 101 13.08 -20.62 -14.32
C LYS A 101 13.51 -21.26 -15.63
N LEU A 102 12.92 -20.86 -16.76
CA LEU A 102 13.32 -21.32 -18.09
C LEU A 102 14.67 -20.71 -18.47
N LYS A 103 15.39 -21.38 -19.38
CA LYS A 103 16.56 -20.79 -20.04
C LYS A 103 16.14 -19.54 -20.82
N ALA A 104 17.05 -18.59 -20.96
CA ALA A 104 16.74 -17.27 -21.52
C ALA A 104 16.11 -17.36 -22.92
N GLU A 105 16.59 -18.28 -23.75
CA GLU A 105 16.15 -18.50 -25.12
C GLU A 105 14.70 -19.02 -25.13
N ALA A 106 14.43 -20.11 -24.39
CA ALA A 106 13.09 -20.70 -24.28
C ALA A 106 12.07 -19.75 -23.62
N ARG A 107 12.53 -18.89 -22.70
CA ARG A 107 11.69 -17.88 -22.06
C ARG A 107 11.26 -16.77 -23.02
N LEU A 108 12.14 -16.35 -23.92
CA LEU A 108 11.86 -15.31 -24.91
C LEU A 108 10.96 -15.82 -26.04
N GLU A 109 11.00 -17.12 -26.32
CA GLU A 109 10.11 -17.79 -27.28
C GLU A 109 8.69 -18.04 -26.73
N ASP A 110 8.52 -18.01 -25.40
CA ASP A 110 7.21 -18.20 -24.77
C ASP A 110 6.32 -16.94 -24.96
N PRO A 111 5.18 -17.05 -25.65
CA PRO A 111 4.30 -15.91 -25.92
C PRO A 111 3.64 -15.33 -24.65
N THR A 112 3.64 -16.08 -23.54
CA THR A 112 3.09 -15.64 -22.26
C THR A 112 4.09 -14.83 -21.42
N PHE A 113 5.38 -14.84 -21.78
CA PHE A 113 6.42 -14.16 -21.01
C PHE A 113 6.31 -12.64 -21.05
N ALA A 114 6.19 -12.04 -22.23
CA ALA A 114 6.03 -10.60 -22.38
C ALA A 114 4.82 -10.03 -21.63
N PRO A 115 3.58 -10.58 -21.74
CA PRO A 115 2.44 -10.08 -20.99
C PRO A 115 2.58 -10.30 -19.48
N ALA A 116 3.13 -11.42 -19.02
CA ALA A 116 3.36 -11.67 -17.59
C ALA A 116 4.38 -10.68 -17.00
N LEU A 117 5.45 -10.36 -17.74
CA LEU A 117 6.43 -9.37 -17.33
C LEU A 117 5.82 -7.96 -17.24
N LEU A 118 5.01 -7.57 -18.24
CA LEU A 118 4.32 -6.28 -18.23
C LEU A 118 3.32 -6.17 -17.07
N ALA A 119 2.59 -7.24 -16.76
CA ALA A 119 1.68 -7.28 -15.61
C ALA A 119 2.43 -7.11 -14.28
N ALA A 120 3.58 -7.79 -14.12
CA ALA A 120 4.41 -7.65 -12.93
C ALA A 120 5.03 -6.25 -12.80
N LEU A 121 5.37 -5.59 -13.92
CA LEU A 121 5.86 -4.21 -13.93
C LEU A 121 4.75 -3.18 -13.72
N HIS A 122 3.50 -3.49 -14.09
CA HIS A 122 2.37 -2.58 -13.97
C HIS A 122 2.10 -2.21 -12.51
N VAL A 123 2.14 -3.17 -11.60
CA VAL A 123 1.77 -2.94 -10.19
C VAL A 123 2.67 -1.94 -9.46
N PRO A 124 4.01 -2.06 -9.45
CA PRO A 124 4.87 -1.06 -8.83
C PRO A 124 4.76 0.31 -9.53
N ASN A 125 4.55 0.32 -10.85
CA ASN A 125 4.40 1.56 -11.62
C ASN A 125 3.07 2.27 -11.32
N SER A 126 1.98 1.53 -11.21
CA SER A 126 0.67 2.02 -10.80
C SER A 126 0.69 2.50 -9.35
N SER A 127 1.34 1.78 -8.44
CA SER A 127 1.51 2.22 -7.05
C SER A 127 2.25 3.55 -6.97
N ALA A 128 3.37 3.70 -7.69
CA ALA A 128 4.13 4.95 -7.73
C ALA A 128 3.31 6.13 -8.32
N LYS A 129 2.56 5.89 -9.40
CA LYS A 129 1.73 6.91 -10.07
C LYS A 129 0.59 7.42 -9.20
N HIS A 130 0.02 6.61 -8.31
CA HIS A 130 -1.11 7.02 -7.47
C HIS A 130 -0.68 7.57 -6.11
N VAL A 131 0.46 7.11 -5.56
CA VAL A 131 0.97 7.62 -4.27
C VAL A 131 1.53 9.03 -4.38
N LEU A 132 2.33 9.31 -5.42
CA LEU A 132 3.03 10.60 -5.54
C LEU A 132 2.09 11.82 -5.67
N PRO A 133 1.01 11.78 -6.50
CA PRO A 133 0.08 12.90 -6.59
C PRO A 133 -0.73 13.09 -5.31
N SER A 134 -1.10 12.01 -4.61
CA SER A 134 -1.83 12.11 -3.33
C SER A 134 -0.98 12.73 -2.23
N CYS A 135 0.32 12.40 -2.15
CA CYS A 135 1.25 13.06 -1.24
C CYS A 135 1.51 14.53 -1.62
N ALA A 136 1.67 14.84 -2.91
CA ALA A 136 1.91 16.20 -3.39
C ALA A 136 0.68 17.11 -3.20
N ALA A 137 -0.53 16.61 -3.47
CA ALA A 137 -1.78 17.33 -3.23
C ALA A 137 -2.00 17.61 -1.73
N ALA A 138 -1.66 16.67 -0.86
CA ALA A 138 -1.70 16.88 0.59
C ALA A 138 -0.71 17.97 1.06
N GLN A 139 0.43 18.11 0.38
CA GLN A 139 1.45 19.10 0.72
C GLN A 139 1.16 20.49 0.14
N ALA A 140 0.39 20.56 -0.95
CA ALA A 140 -0.10 21.81 -1.54
C ALA A 140 -1.25 22.44 -0.74
N TRP A 141 -1.98 21.64 0.06
CA TRP A 141 -3.03 22.16 0.92
C TRP A 141 -2.40 22.92 2.10
N PRO A 142 -2.80 24.17 2.39
CA PRO A 142 -2.21 24.91 3.49
C PRO A 142 -2.47 24.16 4.80
N ILE A 143 -1.37 23.75 5.45
CA ILE A 143 -1.32 22.98 6.71
C ILE A 143 -2.29 23.53 7.78
N LYS A 144 -2.60 24.84 7.75
CA LYS A 144 -3.58 25.53 8.61
C LYS A 144 -5.03 25.03 8.49
N LEU A 145 -5.39 24.34 7.41
CA LEU A 145 -6.75 23.86 7.18
C LEU A 145 -6.96 22.41 7.63
N ILE A 146 -5.90 21.67 8.01
CA ILE A 146 -6.01 20.32 8.58
C ILE A 146 -6.14 20.46 10.10
N PRO A 147 -7.34 20.32 10.69
CA PRO A 147 -7.57 20.57 12.13
C PRO A 147 -6.82 19.60 13.05
N CYS A 148 -6.30 18.47 12.52
CA CYS A 148 -5.53 17.48 13.28
C CYS A 148 -4.02 17.76 13.32
N SER A 149 -3.50 18.74 12.57
CA SER A 149 -2.09 19.13 12.68
C SER A 149 -1.91 20.11 13.85
N LYS A 150 -1.96 19.59 15.09
CA LYS A 150 -1.14 20.26 16.10
C LYS A 150 0.30 20.21 15.58
N PRO A 151 1.07 21.30 15.58
CA PRO A 151 2.49 21.21 15.29
C PRO A 151 3.03 20.12 16.23
N ILE A 152 3.69 19.10 15.68
CA ILE A 152 4.43 18.14 16.48
C ILE A 152 5.35 18.99 17.34
N SER A 153 5.05 19.10 18.64
CA SER A 153 6.01 19.67 19.58
C SER A 153 7.29 18.87 19.38
N PRO A 154 8.46 19.51 19.22
CA PRO A 154 9.70 18.77 19.10
C PRO A 154 9.73 17.75 20.23
N LEU A 155 9.77 16.46 19.89
CA LEU A 155 9.95 15.41 20.90
C LEU A 155 11.18 15.83 21.69
N PRO A 156 11.12 15.90 23.04
CA PRO A 156 12.33 16.09 23.80
C PRO A 156 13.22 14.90 23.47
N LEU A 157 14.30 15.16 22.73
CA LEU A 157 15.30 14.20 22.26
C LEU A 157 16.12 13.59 23.41
N ASN A 158 15.62 13.71 24.64
CA ASN A 158 16.23 13.18 25.85
C ASN A 158 15.63 11.81 26.16
N LEU A 159 15.92 10.85 25.29
CA LEU A 159 15.68 9.43 25.58
C LEU A 159 16.65 9.00 26.69
N PRO A 160 16.19 8.31 27.74
CA PRO A 160 17.09 7.72 28.73
C PRO A 160 18.04 6.74 28.03
N PRO A 161 19.29 6.61 28.50
CA PRO A 161 20.24 5.66 27.93
C PRO A 161 19.67 4.23 28.00
N PRO A 162 19.95 3.38 26.99
CA PRO A 162 19.48 2.00 27.00
C PRO A 162 20.01 1.26 28.24
N PRO A 163 19.24 0.32 28.81
CA PRO A 163 19.70 -0.46 29.96
C PRO A 163 20.98 -1.23 29.61
N PRO A 164 21.88 -1.45 30.59
CA PRO A 164 23.08 -2.24 30.36
C PRO A 164 22.68 -3.64 29.88
N ARG A 165 23.25 -4.05 28.74
CA ARG A 165 23.08 -5.40 28.23
C ARG A 165 23.63 -6.38 29.27
N HIS A 166 22.80 -7.33 29.69
CA HIS A 166 23.27 -8.45 30.52
C HIS A 166 24.37 -9.21 29.76
N PRO A 167 25.47 -9.58 30.42
CA PRO A 167 26.47 -10.44 29.80
C PRO A 167 25.84 -11.80 29.50
N VAL A 168 26.05 -12.25 28.26
CA VAL A 168 25.78 -13.62 27.80
C VAL A 168 26.84 -14.54 28.38
#